data_AF-A0A1I8Q8X2-F1
#
_entry.id   AF-A0A1I8Q8X2-F1
#
_cell.length_a   1.000
_cell.length_b   1.000
_cell.length_c   1.000
_cell.angle_alpha   90.00
_cell.angle_beta   90.00
_cell.angle_gamma   90.00
#
_symmetry.space_group_name_H-M   'P 1'
#
loop_
_entity.id
_entity.type
_entity.pdbx_description
1 polymer ?
#
loop_
_entity_poly.entity_id
_entity_poly.type
_entity_poly.pdbx_seq_one_letter_code
_entity_poly.pdbx_strand_id
1 'polypeptide(L)'
;MENIDVNYGPQHTTRHQVMAKYVTALKQLRSFAEKNYELRPFAFDNYVLYQYFFQQRNNADGDSSDTSGDGGVSLMSFSPMNYLKMELLNFILDRRRQILYYLLFLLLALLCFFVYRHETSASERSVQIVYPGMRIWRRITLPLLQRFPRLTELYDESCLMGNPFFQVDDLSCSSCAHVEGVMDLTNSLGNGSNENDENASDVVKVDDSSLNKLLHSEYVPFVFKIDQKPIDLQDFHKIYVDNHEIFQRDAYRVQSTNRDVTNLDELFSQFNQTFKHQTHNLWRCNRMLPARLLRSFISRPTKLPSSLALERYMAIDTNMAPSYTLPDTECPHVYIQQTVGSRFIILRPTSECRHRCRTLSMRLPQSYVLSYNRYWKPISAPDPVSDSMSISLIGSYC
;
A
#
# COMPACT_ATOMS: atom_id res chain seq x y z
N MET A 1 -64.02 -28.58 6.95
CA MET A 1 -63.07 -29.71 6.99
C MET A 1 -63.58 -30.71 5.97
N GLU A 2 -63.14 -30.59 4.72
CA GLU A 2 -63.52 -31.55 3.67
C GLU A 2 -62.76 -32.86 3.94
N ASN A 3 -63.48 -33.98 3.84
CA ASN A 3 -62.98 -35.33 4.14
C ASN A 3 -61.73 -35.63 3.31
N ILE A 4 -60.60 -35.84 4.00
CA ILE A 4 -59.38 -36.35 3.38
C ILE A 4 -59.58 -37.85 3.22
N ASP A 5 -60.01 -38.26 2.03
CA ASP A 5 -60.18 -39.66 1.68
C ASP A 5 -58.80 -40.26 1.34
N VAL A 6 -58.15 -40.91 2.32
CA VAL A 6 -56.84 -41.58 2.16
C VAL A 6 -57.01 -43.03 1.70
N ASN A 7 -58.13 -43.35 1.05
CA ASN A 7 -58.42 -44.72 0.64
C ASN A 7 -57.74 -45.04 -0.70
N TYR A 8 -56.57 -45.67 -0.64
CA TYR A 8 -55.87 -46.16 -1.82
C TYR A 8 -56.52 -47.46 -2.32
N GLY A 9 -57.56 -47.34 -3.16
CA GLY A 9 -58.21 -48.49 -3.78
C GLY A 9 -57.26 -49.33 -4.66
N PRO A 10 -57.51 -50.65 -4.84
CA PRO A 10 -56.57 -51.60 -5.44
C PRO A 10 -56.67 -51.61 -6.97
N GLN A 11 -56.67 -50.44 -7.62
CA GLN A 11 -56.69 -50.36 -9.09
C GLN A 11 -55.58 -49.45 -9.59
N HIS A 12 -54.54 -50.08 -10.13
CA HIS A 12 -53.44 -49.56 -10.97
C HIS A 12 -53.28 -48.02 -11.01
N THR A 13 -52.66 -47.45 -9.97
CA THR A 13 -52.10 -46.10 -10.01
C THR A 13 -50.61 -46.17 -10.35
N THR A 14 -50.18 -45.46 -11.38
CA THR A 14 -48.75 -45.37 -11.70
C THR A 14 -48.02 -44.69 -10.55
N ARG A 15 -46.81 -45.16 -10.20
CA ARG A 15 -46.01 -44.64 -9.05
C ARG A 15 -45.93 -43.11 -9.01
N HIS A 16 -45.85 -42.47 -10.18
CA HIS A 16 -45.82 -41.03 -10.31
C HIS A 16 -47.11 -40.33 -9.86
N GLN A 17 -48.28 -40.90 -10.11
CA GLN A 17 -49.56 -40.34 -9.68
C GLN A 17 -49.73 -40.40 -8.16
N VAL A 18 -49.30 -41.49 -7.53
CA VAL A 18 -49.32 -41.63 -6.07
C VAL A 18 -48.39 -40.59 -5.42
N MET A 19 -47.16 -40.45 -5.94
CA MET A 19 -46.21 -39.45 -5.44
C MET A 19 -46.70 -38.02 -5.64
N ALA A 20 -47.30 -37.69 -6.79
CA ALA A 20 -47.85 -36.36 -7.03
C ALA A 20 -48.98 -36.00 -6.05
N LYS A 21 -49.89 -36.95 -5.77
CA LYS A 21 -50.97 -36.77 -4.78
C LYS A 21 -50.41 -36.62 -3.35
N TYR A 22 -49.41 -37.42 -2.98
CA TYR A 22 -48.74 -37.31 -1.68
C TYR A 22 -48.06 -35.96 -1.48
N VAL A 23 -47.31 -35.48 -2.47
CA VAL A 23 -46.66 -34.15 -2.43
C VAL A 23 -47.69 -33.03 -2.31
N THR A 24 -48.83 -33.16 -2.99
CA THR A 24 -49.90 -32.14 -2.92
C THR A 24 -50.54 -32.11 -1.53
N ALA A 25 -50.82 -33.28 -0.94
CA ALA A 25 -51.33 -33.38 0.43
C ALA A 25 -50.33 -32.84 1.46
N LEU A 26 -49.03 -33.12 1.32
CA LEU A 26 -47.99 -32.58 2.19
C LEU A 26 -47.91 -31.05 2.13
N LYS A 27 -48.03 -30.44 0.95
CA LYS A 27 -48.05 -28.98 0.81
C LYS A 27 -49.27 -28.36 1.50
N GLN A 28 -50.44 -28.99 1.41
CA GLN A 28 -51.64 -28.54 2.11
C GLN A 28 -51.48 -28.64 3.62
N LEU A 29 -50.95 -29.77 4.13
CA LEU A 29 -50.64 -29.96 5.54
C LEU A 29 -49.63 -28.95 6.07
N ARG A 30 -48.58 -28.66 5.29
CA ARG A 30 -47.58 -27.63 5.60
C ARG A 30 -48.23 -26.25 5.71
N SER A 31 -49.07 -25.88 4.74
CA SER A 31 -49.78 -24.59 4.77
C SER A 31 -50.75 -24.47 5.95
N PHE A 32 -51.37 -25.58 6.36
CA PHE A 32 -52.24 -25.62 7.53
C PHE A 32 -51.44 -25.46 8.83
N ALA A 33 -50.30 -26.14 8.94
CA ALA A 33 -49.41 -26.04 10.11
C ALA A 33 -48.83 -24.64 10.29
N GLU A 34 -48.43 -23.99 9.19
CA GLU A 34 -47.93 -22.61 9.22
C GLU A 34 -49.02 -21.61 9.64
N LYS A 35 -50.25 -21.79 9.14
CA LYS A 35 -51.37 -20.87 9.42
C LYS A 35 -51.92 -20.99 10.85
N ASN A 36 -51.99 -22.20 11.40
CA ASN A 36 -52.64 -22.44 12.69
C ASN A 36 -51.69 -22.59 13.87
N TYR A 37 -50.42 -22.94 13.62
CA TYR A 37 -49.44 -23.21 14.68
C TYR A 37 -48.13 -22.42 14.52
N GLU A 38 -48.05 -21.48 13.56
CA GLU A 38 -46.88 -20.64 13.29
C GLU A 38 -45.57 -21.43 13.11
N LEU A 39 -45.68 -22.69 12.68
CA LEU A 39 -44.52 -23.57 12.53
C LEU A 39 -43.71 -23.14 11.31
N ARG A 40 -42.41 -22.87 11.52
CA ARG A 40 -41.51 -22.54 10.41
C ARG A 40 -41.45 -23.71 9.42
N PRO A 41 -41.45 -23.44 8.11
CA PRO A 41 -41.54 -24.49 7.11
C PRO A 41 -40.42 -25.55 7.19
N PHE A 42 -39.22 -25.14 7.61
CA PHE A 42 -38.07 -26.03 7.80
C PHE A 42 -38.25 -27.02 8.97
N ALA A 43 -38.96 -26.63 10.03
CA ALA A 43 -39.23 -27.51 11.17
C ALA A 43 -40.26 -28.60 10.80
N PHE A 44 -41.26 -28.24 9.99
CA PHE A 44 -42.24 -29.19 9.47
C PHE A 44 -41.59 -30.25 8.56
N ASP A 45 -40.72 -29.83 7.63
CA ASP A 45 -40.04 -30.75 6.73
C ASP A 45 -39.15 -31.74 7.50
N ASN A 46 -38.44 -31.28 8.53
CA ASN A 46 -37.65 -32.15 9.40
C ASN A 46 -38.51 -33.12 10.21
N TYR A 47 -39.68 -32.70 10.67
CA TYR A 47 -40.62 -33.57 11.38
C TYR A 47 -41.17 -34.69 10.48
N VAL A 48 -41.52 -34.35 9.22
CA VAL A 48 -41.99 -35.34 8.24
C VAL A 48 -40.90 -36.36 7.91
N LEU A 49 -39.66 -35.89 7.70
CA LEU A 49 -38.51 -36.76 7.50
C LEU A 49 -38.26 -37.66 8.71
N TYR A 50 -38.36 -37.12 9.93
CA TYR A 50 -38.25 -37.89 11.17
C TYR A 50 -39.28 -39.02 11.22
N GLN A 51 -40.56 -38.73 10.96
CA GLN A 51 -41.61 -39.75 10.95
C GLN A 51 -41.35 -40.84 9.90
N TYR A 52 -40.95 -40.45 8.68
CA TYR A 52 -40.65 -41.41 7.62
C TYR A 52 -39.56 -42.42 8.02
N PHE A 53 -38.43 -41.93 8.54
CA PHE A 53 -37.32 -42.81 8.93
C PHE A 53 -37.59 -43.58 10.23
N PHE A 54 -38.35 -43.02 11.17
CA PHE A 54 -38.71 -43.70 12.42
C PHE A 54 -39.70 -44.85 12.18
N GLN A 55 -40.68 -44.65 11.31
CA GLN A 55 -41.69 -45.66 11.00
C GLN A 55 -41.09 -46.85 10.23
N GLN A 56 -40.09 -46.60 9.37
CA GLN A 56 -39.37 -47.64 8.65
C GLN A 56 -38.54 -48.54 9.57
N ARG A 57 -38.04 -48.00 10.69
CA ARG A 57 -37.34 -48.78 11.72
C ARG A 57 -38.28 -49.67 12.53
N ASN A 58 -39.45 -49.16 12.94
CA ASN A 58 -40.42 -49.97 13.68
C ASN A 58 -41.06 -51.09 12.84
N ASN A 59 -41.14 -50.93 11.51
CA ASN A 59 -41.58 -52.00 10.61
C ASN A 59 -40.49 -53.06 10.35
N ALA A 60 -39.20 -52.74 10.53
CA ALA A 60 -38.10 -53.69 10.41
C ALA A 60 -37.92 -54.56 11.66
N ASP A 61 -38.31 -54.08 12.84
CA ASP A 61 -38.26 -54.82 14.10
C ASP A 61 -39.47 -55.76 14.31
N GLY A 62 -40.46 -55.76 13.39
CA GLY A 62 -41.64 -56.62 13.44
C GLY A 62 -41.50 -57.96 12.71
N ASP A 63 -40.41 -58.17 11.96
CA ASP A 63 -40.21 -59.37 11.12
C ASP A 63 -38.73 -59.78 11.10
N SER A 64 -38.22 -60.24 12.24
CA SER A 64 -36.94 -60.98 12.31
C SER A 64 -36.85 -61.87 13.56
N SER A 65 -37.43 -63.06 13.47
CA SER A 65 -36.79 -64.23 14.06
C SER A 65 -35.65 -64.68 13.14
N ASP A 66 -34.47 -64.85 13.73
CA ASP A 66 -33.30 -65.55 13.24
C ASP A 66 -32.20 -64.83 12.43
N THR A 67 -30.99 -65.14 12.90
CA THR A 67 -29.67 -65.12 12.26
C THR A 67 -28.87 -63.81 12.20
N SER A 68 -27.92 -63.76 13.14
CA SER A 68 -26.54 -63.26 13.04
C SER A 68 -26.03 -62.92 11.64
N GLY A 69 -25.59 -61.68 11.45
CA GLY A 69 -24.85 -61.23 10.26
C GLY A 69 -24.32 -59.82 10.46
N ASP A 70 -23.05 -59.73 10.77
CA ASP A 70 -22.22 -58.54 10.93
C ASP A 70 -22.22 -57.65 9.65
N GLY A 71 -22.10 -56.32 9.82
CA GLY A 71 -21.92 -55.37 8.70
C GLY A 71 -22.96 -54.25 8.55
N GLY A 72 -23.35 -53.58 9.64
CA GLY A 72 -24.23 -52.40 9.61
C GLY A 72 -23.46 -51.08 9.69
N VAL A 73 -23.41 -50.33 8.59
CA VAL A 73 -22.94 -48.94 8.53
C VAL A 73 -23.67 -48.10 9.58
N SER A 74 -22.92 -47.51 10.51
CA SER A 74 -23.40 -46.58 11.54
C SER A 74 -23.90 -45.28 10.90
N LEU A 75 -25.11 -45.30 10.35
CA LEU A 75 -25.86 -44.07 10.05
C LEU A 75 -26.55 -43.63 11.35
N MET A 76 -25.99 -42.58 11.95
CA MET A 76 -26.48 -41.79 13.08
C MET A 76 -27.85 -42.19 13.66
N SER A 77 -27.83 -42.65 14.92
CA SER A 77 -29.04 -42.72 15.75
C SER A 77 -29.54 -41.30 16.05
N PHE A 78 -30.43 -40.79 15.20
CA PHE A 78 -31.12 -39.53 15.45
C PHE A 78 -32.22 -39.73 16.48
N SER A 79 -31.82 -39.71 17.75
CA SER A 79 -32.71 -39.64 18.92
C SER A 79 -33.51 -38.32 18.90
N PRO A 80 -34.78 -38.29 19.36
CA PRO A 80 -35.57 -37.06 19.49
C PRO A 80 -34.89 -36.01 20.39
N MET A 81 -33.97 -36.42 21.26
CA MET A 81 -33.12 -35.51 22.04
C MET A 81 -32.08 -34.77 21.20
N ASN A 82 -31.62 -35.33 20.08
CA ASN A 82 -30.68 -34.66 19.18
C ASN A 82 -31.39 -33.56 18.37
N TYR A 83 -32.66 -33.75 18.03
CA TYR A 83 -33.46 -32.71 17.37
C TYR A 83 -33.70 -31.50 18.30
N LEU A 84 -34.14 -31.76 19.54
CA LEU A 84 -34.27 -30.73 20.57
C LEU A 84 -32.94 -30.03 20.87
N LYS A 85 -31.82 -30.75 20.93
CA LYS A 85 -30.48 -30.15 21.10
C LYS A 85 -30.09 -29.24 19.95
N MET A 86 -30.37 -29.61 18.70
CA MET A 86 -30.05 -28.78 17.52
C MET A 86 -30.93 -27.54 17.44
N GLU A 87 -32.21 -27.64 17.82
CA GLU A 87 -33.11 -26.49 17.91
C GLU A 87 -32.66 -25.51 19.00
N LEU A 88 -32.31 -26.03 20.18
CA LEU A 88 -31.80 -25.24 21.31
C LEU A 88 -30.45 -24.58 20.97
N LEU A 89 -29.56 -25.27 20.24
CA LEU A 89 -28.30 -24.72 19.74
C LEU A 89 -28.53 -23.56 18.76
N ASN A 90 -29.46 -23.72 17.81
CA ASN A 90 -29.81 -22.67 16.85
C ASN A 90 -30.43 -21.45 17.55
N PHE A 91 -31.30 -21.66 18.54
CA PHE A 91 -31.83 -20.57 19.36
C PHE A 91 -30.73 -19.83 20.15
N ILE A 92 -29.74 -20.55 20.69
CA ILE A 92 -28.59 -19.95 21.38
C ILE A 92 -27.73 -19.13 20.41
N LEU A 93 -27.44 -19.67 19.22
CA LEU A 93 -26.63 -18.99 18.21
C LEU A 93 -27.32 -17.74 17.65
N ASP A 94 -28.63 -17.81 17.39
CA ASP A 94 -29.42 -16.66 16.95
C ASP A 94 -29.49 -15.56 18.02
N ARG A 95 -29.65 -15.92 19.30
CA ARG A 95 -29.58 -14.95 20.41
C ARG A 95 -28.20 -14.31 20.52
N ARG A 96 -27.11 -15.08 20.40
CA ARG A 96 -25.75 -14.53 20.42
C ARG A 96 -25.50 -13.58 19.25
N ARG A 97 -25.99 -13.91 18.05
CA ARG A 97 -25.89 -13.05 16.87
C ARG A 97 -26.70 -11.76 17.04
N GLN A 98 -27.91 -11.84 17.58
CA GLN A 98 -28.72 -10.66 17.89
C GLN A 98 -28.04 -9.76 18.93
N ILE A 99 -27.48 -10.34 20.00
CA ILE A 99 -26.74 -9.58 21.03
C ILE A 99 -25.52 -8.88 20.41
N LEU A 100 -24.80 -9.54 19.50
CA LEU A 100 -23.68 -8.94 18.77
C LEU A 100 -24.12 -7.75 17.89
N TYR A 101 -25.23 -7.88 17.17
CA TYR A 101 -25.77 -6.78 16.37
C TYR A 101 -26.24 -5.61 17.24
N TYR A 102 -26.88 -5.88 18.38
CA TYR A 102 -27.27 -4.82 19.33
C TYR A 102 -26.06 -4.11 19.94
N LEU A 103 -25.01 -4.85 20.31
CA LEU A 103 -23.76 -4.25 20.79
C LEU A 103 -23.08 -3.38 19.72
N LEU A 104 -23.05 -3.86 18.47
CA LEU A 104 -22.48 -3.09 17.35
C LEU A 104 -23.29 -1.83 17.05
N PHE A 105 -24.62 -1.92 17.06
CA PHE A 105 -25.50 -0.77 16.90
C PHE A 105 -25.33 0.24 18.04
N LEU A 106 -25.25 -0.23 19.28
CA LEU A 106 -25.01 0.61 20.45
C LEU A 106 -23.64 1.31 20.41
N LEU A 107 -22.60 0.60 19.96
CA LEU A 107 -21.27 1.18 19.76
C LEU A 107 -21.30 2.26 18.67
N LEU A 108 -22.00 2.02 17.56
CA LEU A 108 -22.13 2.97 16.46
C LEU A 108 -22.94 4.21 16.87
N ALA A 109 -24.02 4.02 17.63
CA ALA A 109 -24.81 5.13 18.20
C ALA A 109 -23.99 5.96 19.20
N LEU A 110 -23.17 5.32 20.05
CA LEU A 110 -22.25 6.01 20.95
C LEU A 110 -21.20 6.81 20.15
N LEU A 111 -20.61 6.25 19.10
CA LEU A 111 -19.66 6.97 18.25
C LEU A 111 -20.31 8.20 17.59
N CYS A 112 -21.52 8.06 17.04
CA CYS A 112 -22.26 9.20 16.48
C CYS A 112 -22.55 10.28 17.53
N PHE A 113 -22.94 9.88 18.75
CA PHE A 113 -23.16 10.81 19.86
C PHE A 113 -21.88 11.56 20.26
N PHE A 114 -20.75 10.86 20.33
CA PHE A 114 -19.45 11.47 20.63
C PHE A 114 -19.01 12.44 19.54
N VAL A 115 -19.18 12.09 18.26
CA VAL A 115 -18.83 12.98 17.12
C VAL A 115 -19.70 14.24 17.14
N TYR A 116 -21.02 14.12 17.32
CA TYR A 116 -21.94 15.25 17.37
C TYR A 116 -21.65 16.21 18.55
N ARG A 117 -21.34 15.65 19.74
CA ARG A 117 -20.96 16.46 20.89
C ARG A 117 -19.59 17.14 20.71
N HIS A 118 -18.70 16.54 19.94
CA HIS A 118 -17.37 17.06 19.71
C HIS A 118 -17.36 18.24 18.71
N GLU A 119 -18.25 18.27 17.71
CA GLU A 119 -18.41 19.45 16.83
C GLU A 119 -18.90 20.69 17.59
N THR A 120 -19.82 20.51 18.54
CA THR A 120 -20.39 21.63 19.31
C THR A 120 -19.46 22.17 20.41
N SER A 121 -18.39 21.44 20.73
CA SER A 121 -17.43 21.76 21.80
C SER A 121 -16.02 21.95 21.25
N ALA A 122 -15.86 22.54 20.07
CA ALA A 122 -14.56 22.84 19.46
C ALA A 122 -13.82 23.94 20.24
N SER A 123 -13.23 23.55 21.36
CA SER A 123 -12.25 24.30 22.14
C SER A 123 -10.94 23.50 22.14
N GLU A 124 -9.82 24.23 22.20
CA GLU A 124 -8.41 23.84 22.06
C GLU A 124 -7.93 22.58 22.85
N ARG A 125 -8.79 21.98 23.69
CA ARG A 125 -8.54 20.72 24.41
C ARG A 125 -8.63 19.46 23.54
N SER A 126 -9.21 19.53 22.35
CA SER A 126 -9.34 18.38 21.43
C SER A 126 -7.97 17.81 21.01
N VAL A 127 -6.97 18.67 20.79
CA VAL A 127 -5.62 18.24 20.38
C VAL A 127 -4.93 17.39 21.46
N GLN A 128 -5.23 17.61 22.75
CA GLN A 128 -4.61 16.88 23.85
C GLN A 128 -5.09 15.43 23.98
N ILE A 129 -6.32 15.11 23.52
CA ILE A 129 -6.90 13.76 23.59
C ILE A 129 -6.57 12.92 22.35
N VAL A 130 -6.34 13.57 21.20
CA VAL A 130 -5.98 12.90 19.94
C VAL A 130 -4.68 12.12 20.07
N TYR A 131 -3.64 12.69 20.69
CA TYR A 131 -2.34 12.02 20.81
C TYR A 131 -2.36 10.73 21.66
N PRO A 132 -2.96 10.71 22.87
CA PRO A 132 -3.18 9.48 23.63
C PRO A 132 -4.05 8.47 22.87
N GLY A 133 -5.11 8.94 22.20
CA GLY A 133 -5.98 8.09 21.37
C GLY A 133 -5.21 7.39 20.25
N MET A 134 -4.40 8.13 19.49
CA MET A 134 -3.53 7.58 18.45
C MET A 134 -2.52 6.57 19.00
N ARG A 135 -1.98 6.80 20.21
CA ARG A 135 -1.07 5.84 20.86
C ARG A 135 -1.76 4.53 21.22
N ILE A 136 -2.98 4.58 21.75
CA ILE A 136 -3.77 3.38 22.08
C ILE A 136 -4.14 2.64 20.80
N TRP A 137 -4.63 3.34 19.78
CA TRP A 137 -4.92 2.77 18.46
C TRP A 137 -3.71 2.09 17.84
N ARG A 138 -2.52 2.71 17.92
CA ARG A 138 -1.27 2.11 17.44
C ARG A 138 -0.94 0.81 18.18
N ARG A 139 -1.17 0.75 19.50
CA ARG A 139 -0.94 -0.48 20.28
C ARG A 139 -1.91 -1.59 19.91
N ILE A 140 -3.19 -1.25 19.70
CA ILE A 140 -4.23 -2.21 19.30
C ILE A 140 -3.95 -2.75 17.88
N THR A 141 -3.49 -1.91 16.97
CA THR A 141 -3.21 -2.28 15.57
C THR A 141 -1.86 -2.96 15.37
N LEU A 142 -0.91 -2.82 16.30
CA LEU A 142 0.41 -3.46 16.23
C LEU A 142 0.37 -4.98 15.98
N PRO A 143 -0.41 -5.80 16.72
CA PRO A 143 -0.49 -7.24 16.45
C PRO A 143 -1.08 -7.58 15.07
N LEU A 144 -1.98 -6.74 14.55
CA LEU A 144 -2.53 -6.90 13.20
C LEU A 144 -1.45 -6.62 12.13
N LEU A 145 -0.69 -5.54 12.31
CA LEU A 145 0.42 -5.18 11.41
C LEU A 145 1.53 -6.23 11.44
N GLN A 146 1.83 -6.81 12.60
CA GLN A 146 2.78 -7.92 12.72
C GLN A 146 2.29 -9.19 12.01
N ARG A 147 0.98 -9.45 12.01
CA ARG A 147 0.41 -10.62 11.32
C ARG A 147 0.35 -10.44 9.80
N PHE A 148 0.17 -9.20 9.33
CA PHE A 148 0.04 -8.88 7.91
C PHE A 148 1.03 -7.78 7.50
N PRO A 149 2.32 -8.09 7.32
CA PRO A 149 3.32 -7.10 6.95
C PRO A 149 3.04 -6.44 5.58
N ARG A 150 2.36 -7.14 4.67
CA ARG A 150 1.95 -6.61 3.36
C ARG A 150 0.99 -5.42 3.44
N LEU A 151 0.18 -5.32 4.51
CA LEU A 151 -0.70 -4.17 4.73
C LEU A 151 0.10 -2.91 5.03
N THR A 152 1.23 -3.04 5.72
CA THR A 152 2.13 -1.90 5.97
C THR A 152 2.76 -1.42 4.67
N GLU A 153 3.06 -2.32 3.73
CA GLU A 153 3.60 -1.92 2.43
C GLU A 153 2.62 -1.08 1.61
N LEU A 154 1.33 -1.42 1.62
CA LEU A 154 0.29 -0.63 0.93
C LEU A 154 0.10 0.74 1.56
N TYR A 155 0.38 0.87 2.86
CA TYR A 155 0.32 2.14 3.58
C TYR A 155 1.49 3.07 3.23
N ASP A 156 2.63 2.52 2.82
CA ASP A 156 3.78 3.31 2.38
C ASP A 156 3.66 3.80 0.94
N GLU A 157 2.65 3.34 0.20
CA GLU A 157 2.34 3.86 -1.13
C GLU A 157 1.57 5.16 -1.01
N SER A 158 2.19 6.27 -1.45
CA SER A 158 1.55 7.59 -1.53
C SER A 158 0.32 7.57 -2.45
N CYS A 159 0.28 6.65 -3.42
CA CYS A 159 -0.86 6.44 -4.29
C CYS A 159 -0.96 4.98 -4.77
N LEU A 160 -2.06 4.29 -4.46
CA LEU A 160 -2.33 2.93 -4.97
C LEU A 160 -2.77 2.93 -6.44
N MET A 161 -3.44 3.99 -6.89
CA MET A 161 -3.81 4.23 -8.27
C MET A 161 -3.75 5.73 -8.54
N GLY A 162 -2.75 6.16 -9.30
CA GLY A 162 -2.68 7.53 -9.80
C GLY A 162 -3.90 7.81 -10.66
N ASN A 163 -4.65 8.87 -10.36
CA ASN A 163 -5.78 9.26 -11.17
C ASN A 163 -5.27 9.83 -12.51
N PRO A 164 -5.47 9.13 -13.65
CA PRO A 164 -4.95 9.59 -14.94
C PRO A 164 -5.65 10.85 -15.45
N PHE A 165 -6.79 11.22 -14.85
CA PHE A 165 -7.56 12.40 -15.19
C PHE A 165 -7.37 13.55 -14.19
N PHE A 166 -6.58 13.36 -13.13
CA PHE A 166 -6.28 14.44 -12.20
C PHE A 166 -5.26 15.38 -12.82
N GLN A 167 -5.70 16.60 -13.10
CA GLN A 167 -4.85 17.71 -13.47
C GLN A 167 -4.80 18.62 -12.25
N VAL A 168 -3.58 19.01 -11.82
CA VAL A 168 -3.42 19.96 -10.74
C VAL A 168 -3.90 21.31 -11.26
N ASP A 169 -4.79 21.98 -10.52
CA ASP A 169 -5.33 23.28 -10.91
C ASP A 169 -4.22 24.28 -11.29
N ASP A 170 -4.49 25.06 -12.35
CA ASP A 170 -3.64 26.03 -13.03
C ASP A 170 -2.39 26.48 -12.25
N LEU A 171 -1.30 25.75 -12.44
CA LEU A 171 -0.01 26.13 -11.89
C LEU A 171 0.37 27.52 -12.43
N SER A 172 0.61 28.49 -11.55
CA SER A 172 0.98 29.86 -11.96
C SER A 172 2.38 29.89 -12.59
N CYS A 173 2.43 29.76 -13.91
CA CYS A 173 3.69 29.66 -14.67
C CYS A 173 4.48 30.99 -14.77
N SER A 174 4.00 32.09 -14.17
CA SER A 174 4.73 33.36 -14.14
C SER A 174 6.07 33.25 -13.43
N SER A 175 6.16 32.42 -12.39
CA SER A 175 7.37 32.26 -11.59
C SER A 175 8.53 31.62 -12.35
N CYS A 176 8.26 30.70 -13.30
CA CYS A 176 9.31 30.06 -14.11
C CYS A 176 9.61 30.79 -15.44
N ALA A 177 8.84 31.82 -15.80
CA ALA A 177 8.99 32.52 -17.09
C ALA A 177 10.33 33.27 -17.22
N HIS A 178 10.88 33.75 -16.10
CA HIS A 178 12.13 34.51 -16.06
C HIS A 178 13.37 33.64 -15.85
N VAL A 179 13.21 32.32 -15.74
CA VAL A 179 14.33 31.41 -15.47
C VAL A 179 15.03 31.09 -16.79
N GLU A 180 16.24 31.62 -16.97
CA GLU A 180 17.05 31.40 -18.17
C GLU A 180 18.01 30.22 -18.06
N GLY A 181 18.39 29.83 -16.84
CA GLY A 181 19.40 28.82 -16.58
C GLY A 181 19.37 28.28 -15.15
N VAL A 182 20.17 27.25 -14.90
CA VAL A 182 20.42 26.73 -13.55
C VAL A 182 21.50 27.58 -12.89
N MET A 183 21.24 28.11 -11.69
CA MET A 183 22.22 28.93 -10.97
C MET A 183 23.28 28.06 -10.30
N ASP A 184 24.57 28.35 -10.49
CA ASP A 184 25.65 27.68 -9.73
C ASP A 184 25.98 28.46 -8.47
N LEU A 185 25.70 27.85 -7.32
CA LEU A 185 25.93 28.43 -5.99
C LEU A 185 27.16 27.85 -5.31
N THR A 186 28.01 27.10 -6.02
CA THR A 186 29.19 26.43 -5.44
C THR A 186 30.11 27.39 -4.70
N ASN A 187 30.45 28.53 -5.31
CA ASN A 187 31.38 29.50 -4.74
C ASN A 187 30.73 30.39 -3.68
N SER A 188 29.45 30.75 -3.85
CA SER A 188 28.72 31.61 -2.91
C SER A 188 28.43 30.92 -1.57
N LEU A 189 28.36 29.58 -1.55
CA LEU A 189 28.09 28.78 -0.35
C LEU A 189 29.36 28.12 0.23
N GLY A 190 30.55 28.49 -0.28
CA GLY A 190 31.82 27.81 0.01
C GLY A 190 32.64 28.40 1.15
N ASN A 191 32.41 29.65 1.56
CA ASN A 191 33.28 30.34 2.51
C ASN A 191 32.62 30.50 3.88
N GLY A 192 32.67 29.42 4.66
CA GLY A 192 32.42 29.41 6.10
C GLY A 192 33.64 28.90 6.87
N SER A 193 34.85 29.32 6.49
CA SER A 193 36.09 29.24 7.29
C SER A 193 37.28 29.61 6.41
N ASN A 194 37.82 30.81 6.63
CA ASN A 194 39.21 31.24 6.48
C ASN A 194 39.21 32.74 6.17
N GLU A 195 39.25 33.52 7.25
CA GLU A 195 39.84 34.86 7.21
C GLU A 195 41.27 34.75 6.65
N ASN A 196 41.68 35.78 5.92
CA ASN A 196 43.01 36.00 5.32
C ASN A 196 43.16 35.54 3.87
N ASP A 197 42.52 36.25 2.94
CA ASP A 197 43.11 36.52 1.62
C ASP A 197 42.54 37.85 1.09
N GLU A 198 43.14 38.95 1.54
CA GLU A 198 43.03 40.25 0.89
C GLU A 198 43.91 40.21 -0.35
N ASN A 199 43.38 39.76 -1.49
CA ASN A 199 43.76 40.17 -2.85
C ASN A 199 43.06 39.29 -3.90
N ALA A 200 41.76 39.48 -4.07
CA ALA A 200 41.06 39.11 -5.30
C ALA A 200 39.91 40.10 -5.54
N SER A 201 40.12 40.96 -6.53
CA SER A 201 39.15 41.92 -7.06
C SER A 201 37.89 41.21 -7.59
N ASP A 202 36.72 41.81 -7.28
CA ASP A 202 35.39 41.55 -7.88
C ASP A 202 34.77 40.16 -7.69
N VAL A 203 34.80 39.62 -6.47
CA VAL A 203 33.81 38.62 -6.06
C VAL A 203 32.74 39.31 -5.23
N VAL A 204 31.55 39.48 -5.81
CA VAL A 204 30.34 39.95 -5.13
C VAL A 204 30.10 39.05 -3.92
N LYS A 205 30.40 39.56 -2.71
CA LYS A 205 30.01 38.93 -1.45
C LYS A 205 28.49 39.01 -1.37
N VAL A 206 27.81 37.90 -1.70
CA VAL A 206 26.36 37.78 -1.54
C VAL A 206 26.09 37.64 -0.05
N ASP A 207 25.43 38.64 0.56
CA ASP A 207 25.01 38.58 1.96
C ASP A 207 24.24 37.28 2.25
N ASP A 208 24.53 36.62 3.38
CA ASP A 208 23.85 35.38 3.81
C ASP A 208 22.31 35.51 3.84
N SER A 209 21.80 36.72 4.06
CA SER A 209 20.38 37.07 3.96
C SER A 209 19.81 36.87 2.54
N SER A 210 20.55 37.30 1.52
CA SER A 210 20.19 37.17 0.11
C SER A 210 20.31 35.72 -0.37
N LEU A 211 21.30 34.98 0.14
CA LEU A 211 21.48 33.57 -0.16
C LEU A 211 20.36 32.70 0.43
N ASN A 212 19.96 32.97 1.68
CA ASN A 212 18.77 32.35 2.26
C ASN A 212 17.52 32.70 1.46
N LYS A 213 17.37 33.96 1.03
CA LYS A 213 16.24 34.38 0.18
C LYS A 213 16.24 33.70 -1.19
N LEU A 214 17.41 33.33 -1.74
CA LEU A 214 17.55 32.58 -2.98
C LEU A 214 17.31 31.08 -2.79
N LEU A 215 17.78 30.48 -1.70
CA LEU A 215 17.45 29.11 -1.29
C LEU A 215 15.94 28.95 -1.03
N HIS A 216 15.29 30.02 -0.56
CA HIS A 216 13.85 30.14 -0.42
C HIS A 216 13.15 30.73 -1.65
N SER A 217 13.87 31.08 -2.72
CA SER A 217 13.24 31.49 -3.97
C SER A 217 12.64 30.24 -4.61
N GLU A 218 11.33 30.10 -4.48
CA GLU A 218 10.61 28.84 -4.72
C GLU A 218 10.71 28.33 -6.17
N TYR A 219 11.22 29.15 -7.10
CA TYR A 219 11.04 28.97 -8.54
C TYR A 219 12.33 28.71 -9.36
N VAL A 220 13.53 29.06 -8.85
CA VAL A 220 14.77 28.98 -9.64
C VAL A 220 15.58 27.70 -9.30
N PRO A 221 15.84 26.82 -10.26
CA PRO A 221 16.73 25.68 -10.06
C PRO A 221 18.17 26.14 -9.81
N PHE A 222 18.85 25.48 -8.87
CA PHE A 222 20.23 25.80 -8.54
C PHE A 222 21.05 24.54 -8.28
N VAL A 223 22.36 24.64 -8.48
CA VAL A 223 23.32 23.56 -8.25
C VAL A 223 24.38 24.02 -7.27
N PHE A 224 24.86 23.12 -6.42
CA PHE A 224 26.00 23.36 -5.55
C PHE A 224 26.82 22.09 -5.33
N LYS A 225 28.12 22.28 -5.10
CA LYS A 225 29.01 21.21 -4.64
C LYS A 225 28.84 20.93 -3.14
N ILE A 226 28.86 19.65 -2.79
CA ILE A 226 28.91 19.15 -1.41
C ILE A 226 30.29 18.60 -1.07
N ASP A 227 30.65 18.65 0.22
CA ASP A 227 31.82 17.97 0.75
C ASP A 227 31.53 16.47 0.92
N GLN A 228 31.73 15.76 -0.18
CA GLN A 228 31.54 14.31 -0.28
C GLN A 228 32.85 13.72 -0.80
N LYS A 229 33.43 12.81 -0.01
CA LYS A 229 34.56 12.00 -0.46
C LYS A 229 34.14 11.21 -1.70
N PRO A 230 35.01 11.09 -2.72
CA PRO A 230 34.69 10.33 -3.91
C PRO A 230 34.33 8.90 -3.51
N ILE A 231 33.13 8.49 -3.92
CA ILE A 231 32.60 7.15 -3.69
C ILE A 231 32.83 6.35 -4.96
N ASP A 232 33.30 5.11 -4.83
CA ASP A 232 33.34 4.15 -5.92
C ASP A 232 32.16 3.17 -5.86
N LEU A 233 31.90 2.47 -6.96
CA LEU A 233 30.86 1.45 -7.06
C LEU A 233 31.10 0.29 -6.08
N GLN A 234 32.37 -0.05 -5.84
CA GLN A 234 32.73 -1.13 -4.92
C GLN A 234 32.34 -0.83 -3.47
N ASP A 235 32.40 0.43 -3.08
CA ASP A 235 31.99 0.86 -1.74
C ASP A 235 30.48 0.69 -1.54
N PHE A 236 29.68 0.96 -2.58
CA PHE A 236 28.24 0.71 -2.58
C PHE A 236 27.91 -0.78 -2.46
N HIS A 237 28.59 -1.62 -3.24
CA HIS A 237 28.43 -3.07 -3.19
C HIS A 237 28.76 -3.60 -1.79
N LYS A 238 29.84 -3.11 -1.18
CA LYS A 238 30.24 -3.48 0.18
C LYS A 238 29.16 -3.16 1.22
N ILE A 239 28.60 -1.95 1.18
CA ILE A 239 27.54 -1.55 2.14
C ILE A 239 26.31 -2.43 2.00
N TYR A 240 25.96 -2.77 0.77
CA TYR A 240 24.85 -3.69 0.50
C TYR A 240 25.12 -5.08 1.10
N VAL A 241 26.28 -5.68 0.83
CA VAL A 241 26.66 -7.01 1.35
C VAL A 241 26.71 -7.01 2.88
N ASP A 242 27.34 -6.00 3.48
CA ASP A 242 27.48 -5.88 4.94
C ASP A 242 26.13 -5.75 5.67
N ASN A 243 25.09 -5.25 4.98
CA ASN A 243 23.76 -5.00 5.55
C ASN A 243 22.63 -5.70 4.76
N HIS A 244 22.94 -6.82 4.12
CA HIS A 244 22.06 -7.50 3.16
C HIS A 244 20.66 -7.78 3.75
N GLU A 245 20.59 -8.33 4.97
CA GLU A 245 19.32 -8.63 5.64
C GLU A 245 18.41 -7.41 5.83
N ILE A 246 19.01 -6.25 6.11
CA ILE A 246 18.26 -5.00 6.34
C ILE A 246 17.68 -4.49 5.02
N PHE A 247 18.49 -4.49 3.96
CA PHE A 247 18.04 -4.02 2.65
C PHE A 247 17.00 -4.97 2.03
N GLN A 248 17.17 -6.29 2.18
CA GLN A 248 16.21 -7.27 1.69
C GLN A 248 14.88 -7.23 2.46
N ARG A 249 14.90 -6.90 3.76
CA ARG A 249 13.66 -6.76 4.53
C ARG A 249 12.94 -5.44 4.28
N ASP A 250 13.69 -4.33 4.29
CA ASP A 250 13.11 -2.98 4.41
C ASP A 250 13.21 -2.14 3.12
N ALA A 251 13.96 -2.58 2.09
CA ALA A 251 14.16 -1.84 0.85
C ALA A 251 14.35 -2.76 -0.38
N TYR A 252 13.61 -3.87 -0.50
CA TYR A 252 13.85 -4.87 -1.54
C TYR A 252 13.45 -4.46 -2.98
N ARG A 253 12.65 -3.41 -3.13
CA ARG A 253 12.00 -3.07 -4.40
C ARG A 253 12.95 -2.36 -5.36
N VAL A 254 13.21 -2.99 -6.49
CA VAL A 254 13.97 -2.45 -7.61
C VAL A 254 13.08 -2.42 -8.84
N GLN A 255 13.13 -1.33 -9.58
CA GLN A 255 12.54 -1.23 -10.91
C GLN A 255 13.68 -1.15 -11.91
N SER A 256 13.70 -2.07 -12.87
CA SER A 256 14.71 -2.08 -13.93
C SER A 256 14.07 -2.07 -15.30
N THR A 257 14.80 -1.51 -16.26
CA THR A 257 14.52 -1.74 -17.69
C THR A 257 14.88 -3.15 -18.13
N ASN A 258 15.82 -3.80 -17.44
CA ASN A 258 16.12 -5.20 -17.66
C ASN A 258 15.12 -6.08 -16.94
N ARG A 259 14.45 -6.96 -17.69
CA ARG A 259 13.46 -7.90 -17.12
C ARG A 259 14.09 -8.94 -16.19
N ASP A 260 15.40 -9.16 -16.31
CA ASP A 260 16.15 -10.11 -15.48
C ASP A 260 16.49 -9.54 -14.10
N VAL A 261 16.24 -8.25 -13.86
CA VAL A 261 16.53 -7.57 -12.58
C VAL A 261 15.22 -7.21 -11.89
N THR A 262 14.87 -8.00 -10.90
CA THR A 262 13.65 -7.85 -10.11
C THR A 262 13.93 -7.53 -8.63
N ASN A 263 15.10 -7.93 -8.15
CA ASN A 263 15.52 -7.76 -6.75
C ASN A 263 16.94 -7.16 -6.66
N LEU A 264 17.33 -6.80 -5.44
CA LEU A 264 18.65 -6.24 -5.17
C LEU A 264 19.78 -7.24 -5.42
N ASP A 265 19.57 -8.54 -5.16
CA ASP A 265 20.57 -9.57 -5.37
C ASP A 265 20.97 -9.67 -6.85
N GLU A 266 19.97 -9.72 -7.73
CA GLU A 266 20.13 -9.70 -9.18
C GLU A 266 20.78 -8.41 -9.65
N LEU A 267 20.32 -7.26 -9.13
CA LEU A 267 20.88 -5.96 -9.44
C LEU A 267 22.39 -5.92 -9.12
N PHE A 268 22.77 -6.27 -7.88
CA PHE A 268 24.15 -6.24 -7.42
C PHE A 268 25.01 -7.38 -8.00
N SER A 269 24.42 -8.52 -8.37
CA SER A 269 25.13 -9.58 -9.10
C SER A 269 25.61 -9.10 -10.48
N GLN A 270 24.85 -8.21 -11.12
CA GLN A 270 25.24 -7.61 -12.39
C GLN A 270 26.41 -6.63 -12.24
N PHE A 271 26.67 -6.06 -11.06
CA PHE A 271 27.85 -5.22 -10.82
C PHE A 271 29.16 -5.95 -11.00
N ASN A 272 29.18 -7.26 -10.80
CA ASN A 272 30.36 -8.08 -11.02
C ASN A 272 30.51 -8.53 -12.48
N GLN A 273 29.48 -8.36 -13.31
CA GLN A 273 29.53 -8.68 -14.73
C GLN A 273 29.86 -7.42 -15.54
N THR A 274 30.60 -7.55 -16.64
CA THR A 274 30.80 -6.43 -17.56
C THR A 274 29.44 -6.02 -18.12
N PHE A 275 28.91 -4.89 -17.64
CA PHE A 275 27.62 -4.34 -18.06
C PHE A 275 27.63 -4.02 -19.55
N LYS A 276 27.10 -4.94 -20.36
CA LYS A 276 26.87 -4.73 -21.80
C LYS A 276 25.46 -4.21 -22.10
N HIS A 277 24.55 -4.28 -21.14
CA HIS A 277 23.15 -3.93 -21.33
C HIS A 277 22.91 -2.47 -20.97
N GLN A 278 22.12 -1.79 -21.81
CA GLN A 278 21.67 -0.42 -21.59
C GLN A 278 20.54 -0.41 -20.55
N THR A 279 20.91 -0.43 -19.28
CA THR A 279 19.94 -0.55 -18.19
C THR A 279 19.98 0.66 -17.27
N HIS A 280 18.80 1.19 -16.98
CA HIS A 280 18.56 2.03 -15.81
C HIS A 280 17.84 1.21 -14.74
N ASN A 281 18.24 1.42 -13.48
CA ASN A 281 17.66 0.77 -12.33
C ASN A 281 17.29 1.82 -11.29
N LEU A 282 16.08 1.75 -10.77
CA LEU A 282 15.56 2.64 -9.74
C LEU A 282 15.29 1.83 -8.48
N TRP A 283 16.03 2.15 -7.42
CA TRP A 283 15.90 1.52 -6.12
C TRP A 283 15.19 2.46 -5.15
N ARG A 284 14.07 2.03 -4.57
CA ARG A 284 13.27 2.84 -3.64
C ARG A 284 13.65 2.56 -2.19
N CYS A 285 14.00 3.60 -1.44
CA CYS A 285 14.47 3.52 -0.05
C CYS A 285 13.63 4.40 0.90
N ASN A 286 12.41 3.97 1.22
CA ASN A 286 11.47 4.76 2.04
C ASN A 286 11.54 4.45 3.55
N ARG A 287 12.17 3.34 3.94
CA ARG A 287 12.28 2.94 5.36
C ARG A 287 13.45 3.62 6.05
N MET A 288 13.25 3.94 7.33
CA MET A 288 14.22 4.65 8.18
C MET A 288 15.56 3.92 8.33
N LEU A 289 15.53 2.59 8.49
CA LEU A 289 16.73 1.79 8.74
C LEU A 289 17.69 1.77 7.53
N PRO A 290 17.26 1.36 6.32
CA PRO A 290 18.04 1.52 5.09
C PRO A 290 18.52 2.95 4.85
N ALA A 291 17.64 3.94 5.03
CA ALA A 291 17.98 5.34 4.80
C ALA A 291 19.08 5.83 5.77
N ARG A 292 19.10 5.34 7.01
CA ARG A 292 20.16 5.67 7.98
C ARG A 292 21.52 5.10 7.58
N LEU A 293 21.56 3.88 7.06
CA LEU A 293 22.78 3.25 6.54
C LEU A 293 23.31 4.01 5.31
N LEU A 294 22.42 4.39 4.40
CA LEU A 294 22.80 5.19 3.23
C LEU A 294 23.32 6.58 3.64
N ARG A 295 22.72 7.21 4.66
CA ARG A 295 23.20 8.51 5.19
C ARG A 295 24.55 8.46 5.88
N SER A 296 24.97 7.32 6.44
CA SER A 296 26.33 7.22 7.00
C SER A 296 27.41 7.20 5.92
N PHE A 297 27.02 6.93 4.68
CA PHE A 297 27.92 6.81 3.54
C PHE A 297 27.83 7.99 2.57
N ILE A 298 26.61 8.42 2.28
CA ILE A 298 26.29 9.57 1.45
C ILE A 298 26.08 10.78 2.36
N SER A 299 26.99 11.75 2.26
CA SER A 299 26.91 13.05 2.91
C SER A 299 25.56 13.70 2.62
N ARG A 300 24.90 14.14 3.69
CA ARG A 300 23.69 14.94 3.58
C ARG A 300 24.02 16.28 2.93
N PRO A 301 23.19 16.79 2.01
CA PRO A 301 23.29 18.17 1.55
C PRO A 301 22.96 19.13 2.71
N THR A 302 23.99 19.67 3.37
CA THR A 302 23.86 20.59 4.51
C THR A 302 23.20 21.92 4.14
N LYS A 303 23.27 22.28 2.85
CA LYS A 303 22.73 23.52 2.29
C LYS A 303 21.22 23.45 1.98
N LEU A 304 20.60 22.28 2.13
CA LEU A 304 19.13 22.10 1.98
C LEU A 304 18.42 22.12 3.34
N PRO A 305 17.12 22.45 3.38
CA PRO A 305 16.34 22.48 4.60
C PRO A 305 16.42 21.19 5.44
N SER A 306 16.20 21.34 6.75
CA SER A 306 16.29 20.23 7.69
C SER A 306 15.16 19.20 7.50
N SER A 307 14.02 19.64 6.97
CA SER A 307 12.81 18.86 6.72
C SER A 307 12.89 18.16 5.35
N LEU A 308 13.54 16.99 5.35
CA LEU A 308 13.62 16.12 4.18
C LEU A 308 12.52 15.06 4.25
N ALA A 309 11.88 14.78 3.12
CA ALA A 309 10.93 13.69 2.98
C ALA A 309 11.59 12.33 3.29
N LEU A 310 10.76 11.35 3.65
CA LEU A 310 11.22 9.99 3.90
C LEU A 310 11.50 9.25 2.59
N GLU A 311 10.73 9.55 1.56
CA GLU A 311 10.88 8.98 0.25
C GLU A 311 12.22 9.35 -0.39
N ARG A 312 12.93 8.32 -0.86
CA ARG A 312 14.20 8.44 -1.58
C ARG A 312 14.26 7.41 -2.69
N TYR A 313 14.79 7.84 -3.81
CA TYR A 313 15.09 6.95 -4.92
C TYR A 313 16.59 7.00 -5.19
N MET A 314 17.18 5.84 -5.43
CA MET A 314 18.54 5.71 -5.91
C MET A 314 18.48 5.22 -7.35
N ALA A 315 18.85 6.08 -8.28
CA ALA A 315 19.01 5.73 -9.67
C ALA A 315 20.42 5.16 -9.86
N ILE A 316 20.50 3.93 -10.35
CA ILE A 316 21.73 3.20 -10.62
C ILE A 316 21.73 2.80 -12.08
N ASP A 317 22.54 3.51 -12.84
CA ASP A 317 22.44 3.48 -14.28
C ASP A 317 23.77 3.14 -14.94
N THR A 318 23.72 2.25 -15.92
CA THR A 318 24.85 1.90 -16.77
C THR A 318 25.27 3.07 -17.65
N ASN A 319 26.51 3.06 -18.14
CA ASN A 319 27.09 4.12 -18.97
C ASN A 319 26.25 4.46 -20.21
N MET A 320 25.65 3.46 -20.84
CA MET A 320 24.82 3.59 -22.05
C MET A 320 23.31 3.54 -21.76
N ALA A 321 22.88 3.75 -20.50
CA ALA A 321 21.47 3.73 -20.16
C ALA A 321 20.68 4.80 -20.96
N PRO A 322 19.51 4.45 -21.52
CA PRO A 322 18.71 5.40 -22.29
C PRO A 322 18.14 6.50 -21.39
N SER A 323 17.73 7.62 -21.98
CA SER A 323 17.11 8.71 -21.22
C SER A 323 15.75 8.29 -20.64
N TYR A 324 15.48 8.66 -19.39
CA TYR A 324 14.21 8.38 -18.72
C TYR A 324 13.79 9.53 -17.81
N THR A 325 12.49 9.62 -17.51
CA THR A 325 11.93 10.58 -16.56
C THR A 325 12.18 10.11 -15.13
N LEU A 326 12.68 10.98 -14.26
CA LEU A 326 12.81 10.61 -12.84
C LEU A 326 11.42 10.49 -12.18
N PRO A 327 11.27 9.67 -11.13
CA PRO A 327 10.00 9.51 -10.43
C PRO A 327 9.53 10.83 -9.81
N ASP A 328 8.22 10.97 -9.73
CA ASP A 328 7.60 12.04 -8.95
C ASP A 328 7.77 11.77 -7.46
N THR A 329 7.95 12.83 -6.68
CA THR A 329 8.22 12.77 -5.23
C THR A 329 7.11 13.45 -4.42
N GLU A 330 7.02 13.13 -3.13
CA GLU A 330 6.00 13.67 -2.21
C GLU A 330 6.01 15.21 -2.05
N CYS A 331 7.19 15.82 -1.95
CA CYS A 331 7.31 17.27 -1.72
C CYS A 331 7.55 18.05 -3.03
N PRO A 332 7.18 19.34 -3.09
CA PRO A 332 7.28 20.16 -4.30
C PRO A 332 8.72 20.54 -4.68
N HIS A 333 9.65 20.55 -3.71
CA HIS A 333 11.07 20.76 -3.97
C HIS A 333 11.81 19.44 -3.96
N VAL A 334 12.64 19.24 -4.97
CA VAL A 334 13.30 17.97 -5.25
C VAL A 334 14.77 18.23 -5.49
N TYR A 335 15.62 17.34 -4.98
CA TYR A 335 17.05 17.38 -5.23
C TYR A 335 17.55 16.08 -5.84
N ILE A 336 18.54 16.22 -6.73
CA ILE A 336 19.31 15.12 -7.31
C ILE A 336 20.75 15.32 -6.88
N GLN A 337 21.27 14.36 -6.12
CA GLN A 337 22.65 14.33 -5.67
C GLN A 337 23.41 13.26 -6.45
N GLN A 338 24.40 13.68 -7.23
CA GLN A 338 25.24 12.75 -7.98
C GLN A 338 26.33 12.17 -7.08
N THR A 339 26.27 10.87 -6.82
CA THR A 339 27.20 10.19 -5.90
C THR A 339 28.36 9.52 -6.63
N VAL A 340 28.12 8.96 -7.82
CA VAL A 340 29.12 8.29 -8.65
C VAL A 340 28.90 8.70 -10.11
N GLY A 341 29.99 8.93 -10.85
CA GLY A 341 29.93 9.27 -12.28
C GLY A 341 29.26 10.60 -12.56
N SER A 342 28.77 10.77 -13.79
CA SER A 342 28.07 11.98 -14.22
C SER A 342 26.89 11.65 -15.14
N ARG A 343 25.90 12.54 -15.14
CA ARG A 343 24.65 12.43 -15.90
C ARG A 343 24.28 13.80 -16.46
N PHE A 344 23.60 13.82 -17.61
CA PHE A 344 22.90 15.03 -18.04
C PHE A 344 21.50 15.04 -17.45
N ILE A 345 21.14 16.12 -16.76
CA ILE A 345 19.79 16.33 -16.26
C ILE A 345 19.13 17.42 -17.09
N ILE A 346 18.01 17.06 -17.72
CA ILE A 346 17.19 17.96 -18.52
C ILE A 346 15.93 18.26 -17.74
N LEU A 347 15.77 19.51 -17.31
CA LEU A 347 14.58 20.01 -16.65
C LEU A 347 13.59 20.49 -17.71
N ARG A 348 12.61 19.65 -18.03
CA ARG A 348 11.53 19.98 -18.98
C ARG A 348 10.37 20.64 -18.22
N PRO A 349 9.80 21.76 -18.67
CA PRO A 349 8.62 22.32 -18.01
C PRO A 349 7.45 21.33 -18.01
N THR A 350 6.55 21.43 -17.03
CA THR A 350 5.26 20.73 -17.07
C THR A 350 4.46 21.10 -18.33
N SER A 351 3.52 20.25 -18.73
CA SER A 351 2.68 20.47 -19.92
C SER A 351 1.98 21.84 -19.90
N GLU A 352 1.50 22.24 -18.72
CA GLU A 352 0.85 23.54 -18.49
C GLU A 352 1.82 24.71 -18.72
N CYS A 353 3.05 24.64 -18.21
CA CYS A 353 4.01 25.73 -18.27
C CYS A 353 4.92 25.72 -19.51
N ARG A 354 4.76 24.75 -20.41
CA ARG A 354 5.62 24.58 -21.60
C ARG A 354 5.62 25.78 -22.54
N HIS A 355 4.55 26.58 -22.55
CA HIS A 355 4.41 27.76 -23.40
C HIS A 355 5.11 29.02 -22.85
N ARG A 356 5.48 29.04 -21.55
CA ARG A 356 6.15 30.18 -20.90
C ARG A 356 7.57 29.87 -20.42
N CYS A 357 7.81 28.66 -19.94
CA CYS A 357 9.05 28.30 -19.26
C CYS A 357 9.97 27.54 -20.22
N ARG A 358 11.28 27.83 -20.17
CA ARG A 358 12.28 27.28 -21.10
C ARG A 358 12.87 25.98 -20.59
N THR A 359 13.06 24.97 -21.44
CA THR A 359 13.77 23.75 -21.01
C THR A 359 15.20 24.07 -20.59
N LEU A 360 15.60 23.63 -19.40
CA LEU A 360 16.95 23.79 -18.89
C LEU A 360 17.69 22.46 -18.96
N SER A 361 19.00 22.49 -19.14
CA SER A 361 19.82 21.28 -19.14
C SER A 361 21.16 21.56 -18.50
N MET A 362 21.66 20.62 -17.71
CA MET A 362 23.00 20.71 -17.15
C MET A 362 23.65 19.34 -17.02
N ARG A 363 24.98 19.31 -17.10
CA ARG A 363 25.77 18.15 -16.72
C ARG A 363 25.94 18.16 -15.21
N LEU A 364 25.50 17.10 -14.53
CA LEU A 364 25.63 16.95 -13.08
C LEU A 364 26.80 15.99 -12.77
N PRO A 365 27.96 16.51 -12.35
CA PRO A 365 29.12 15.70 -11.99
C PRO A 365 29.04 15.18 -10.56
N GLN A 366 29.93 14.24 -10.21
CA GLN A 366 30.04 13.68 -8.86
C GLN A 366 30.19 14.77 -7.78
N SER A 367 29.54 14.55 -6.64
CA SER A 367 29.52 15.47 -5.48
C SER A 367 28.82 16.81 -5.74
N TYR A 368 28.00 16.90 -6.79
CA TYR A 368 27.09 18.03 -7.00
C TYR A 368 25.65 17.64 -6.70
N VAL A 369 24.90 18.63 -6.22
CA VAL A 369 23.48 18.53 -5.91
C VAL A 369 22.75 19.57 -6.74
N LEU A 370 21.79 19.12 -7.55
CA LEU A 370 20.84 19.96 -8.27
C LEU A 370 19.54 20.00 -7.47
N SER A 371 19.07 21.20 -7.14
CA SER A 371 17.74 21.43 -6.58
C SER A 371 16.82 22.07 -7.61
N TYR A 372 15.59 21.59 -7.69
CA TYR A 372 14.53 22.10 -8.55
C TYR A 372 13.17 21.93 -7.87
N ASN A 373 12.11 22.37 -8.56
CA ASN A 373 10.76 22.39 -8.03
C ASN A 373 9.75 21.73 -8.98
N ARG A 374 8.48 21.70 -8.56
CA ARG A 374 7.35 21.13 -9.30
C ARG A 374 7.07 21.71 -10.69
N TYR A 375 7.66 22.87 -11.06
CA TYR A 375 7.50 23.42 -12.41
C TYR A 375 8.26 22.61 -13.47
N TRP A 376 9.24 21.82 -13.05
CA TRP A 376 10.11 21.04 -13.91
C TRP A 376 9.90 19.54 -13.70
N LYS A 377 9.73 18.82 -14.82
CA LYS A 377 9.81 17.37 -14.91
C LYS A 377 11.23 16.98 -15.37
N PRO A 378 12.04 16.39 -14.48
CA PRO A 378 13.42 16.03 -14.79
C PRO A 378 13.51 14.80 -15.71
N ILE A 379 14.48 14.83 -16.61
CA ILE A 379 14.86 13.71 -17.46
C ILE A 379 16.35 13.47 -17.24
N SER A 380 16.67 12.24 -16.83
CA SER A 380 18.05 11.77 -16.73
C SER A 380 18.48 11.24 -18.09
N ALA A 381 19.63 11.68 -18.59
CA ALA A 381 20.20 11.30 -19.87
C ALA A 381 21.68 10.90 -19.72
N PRO A 382 22.17 9.97 -20.56
CA PRO A 382 23.57 9.55 -20.52
C PRO A 382 24.50 10.73 -20.84
N ASP A 383 25.68 10.70 -20.24
CA ASP A 383 26.72 11.68 -20.48
C ASP A 383 27.56 11.25 -21.70
N PRO A 384 27.50 11.97 -22.84
CA PRO A 384 28.23 11.56 -24.04
C PRO A 384 29.76 11.65 -23.87
N VAL A 385 30.25 12.27 -22.79
CA VAL A 385 31.68 12.42 -22.51
C VAL A 385 32.16 11.39 -21.49
N SER A 386 31.27 10.78 -20.70
CA SER A 386 31.65 9.88 -19.60
C SER A 386 31.17 8.46 -19.84
N ASP A 387 32.10 7.52 -19.97
CA ASP A 387 31.80 6.09 -20.13
C ASP A 387 31.60 5.35 -18.79
N SER A 388 31.49 6.08 -17.68
CA SER A 388 31.32 5.54 -16.34
C SER A 388 29.87 5.23 -16.00
N MET A 389 29.62 4.18 -15.20
CA MET A 389 28.36 4.01 -14.49
C MET A 389 28.06 5.22 -13.60
N SER A 390 26.78 5.46 -13.32
CA SER A 390 26.37 6.58 -12.49
C SER A 390 25.38 6.16 -11.43
N ILE A 391 25.54 6.71 -10.22
CA ILE A 391 24.60 6.55 -9.12
C ILE A 391 24.14 7.93 -8.66
N SER A 392 22.84 8.16 -8.69
CA SER A 392 22.21 9.42 -8.32
C SER A 392 21.19 9.18 -7.21
N LEU A 393 21.28 9.94 -6.13
CA LEU A 393 20.30 9.96 -5.05
C LEU A 393 19.27 11.06 -5.31
N ILE A 394 18.00 10.69 -5.31
CA ILE A 394 16.86 11.57 -5.55
C ILE A 394 16.05 11.61 -4.26
N GLY A 395 15.71 12.80 -3.81
CA GLY A 395 14.81 13.01 -2.67
C GLY A 395 14.13 14.35 -2.74
N SER A 396 13.19 14.58 -1.83
CA SER A 396 12.41 15.81 -1.81
C SER A 396 12.39 16.46 -0.43
N TYR A 397 12.02 17.74 -0.37
CA TYR A 397 11.93 18.52 0.86
C TYR A 397 10.75 19.50 0.85
N CYS A 398 10.21 19.69 2.04
CA CYS A 398 9.14 20.61 2.40
C CYS A 398 9.71 21.42 3.58
#